data_AF-A0A2D5R608-F1
#
_entry.id   AF-A0A2D5R608-F1
#
_cell.length_a   1.000
_cell.length_b   1.000
_cell.length_c   1.000
_cell.angle_alpha   90.00
_cell.angle_beta   90.00
_cell.angle_gamma   90.00
#
_symmetry.space_group_name_H-M   'P 1'
#
loop_
_entity.id
_entity.type
_entity.pdbx_description
1 polymer ?
#
loop_
_entity_poly.entity_id
_entity_poly.type
_entity_poly.pdbx_seq_one_letter_code
_entity_poly.pdbx_strand_id
1 'polypeptide(L)'
;MHMYRHIVDGIKLDLPIGKVVCVGRNYAAHARELNNPVPTAPVLFIKPSTSLSPMADSITIPSVHGECHFETEMSLLIGSNLKNCDLKEAQNAILGVGLSLDLTLRELQQELKEKGLPWEKAKAFDGACPTSDFISIGQCGDLQTQQIVLNQNGEVRQNGSTSDMLTPVGDLLVYISQFFTLLPGDIVLTGTPAGVGPLKDGDRLILSLSDLIHFKTEVHTSQDSPA
;
A
#
# COMPACT_ATOMS: atom_id res chain seq x y z
N MET A 1 17.18 -8.81 -10.79
CA MET A 1 15.97 -8.34 -10.08
C MET A 1 16.16 -8.66 -8.60
N HIS A 2 16.27 -7.65 -7.74
CA HIS A 2 16.40 -7.86 -6.30
C HIS A 2 15.06 -8.34 -5.75
N MET A 3 15.06 -9.51 -5.11
CA MET A 3 13.87 -10.05 -4.47
C MET A 3 13.55 -9.26 -3.19
N TYR A 4 12.28 -8.91 -2.97
CA TYR A 4 11.83 -8.17 -1.79
C TYR A 4 12.30 -8.83 -0.47
N ARG A 5 12.61 -8.00 0.53
CA ARG A 5 12.99 -8.39 1.89
C ARG A 5 12.42 -7.39 2.89
N HIS A 6 12.04 -7.86 4.07
CA HIS A 6 11.72 -6.96 5.19
C HIS A 6 13.02 -6.37 5.75
N ILE A 7 13.13 -5.05 5.69
CA ILE A 7 14.22 -4.27 6.28
C ILE A 7 13.58 -3.27 7.24
N VAL A 8 14.03 -3.25 8.50
CA VAL A 8 13.63 -2.26 9.51
C VAL A 8 14.88 -1.56 10.01
N ASP A 9 14.93 -0.22 9.93
CA ASP A 9 16.08 0.59 10.37
C ASP A 9 17.42 0.15 9.73
N GLY A 10 17.37 -0.25 8.45
CA GLY A 10 18.53 -0.76 7.71
C GLY A 10 18.94 -2.20 8.08
N ILE A 11 18.21 -2.86 9.00
CA ILE A 11 18.46 -4.23 9.41
C ILE A 11 17.49 -5.15 8.67
N LYS A 12 18.05 -6.10 7.91
CA LYS A 12 17.27 -7.17 7.30
C LYS A 12 16.72 -8.10 8.39
N LEU A 13 15.42 -8.31 8.38
CA LEU A 13 14.75 -9.21 9.31
C LEU A 13 14.61 -10.63 8.74
N ASP A 14 14.64 -11.62 9.63
CA ASP A 14 14.34 -13.03 9.32
C ASP A 14 12.85 -13.33 9.59
N LEU A 15 11.99 -12.56 8.92
CA LEU A 15 10.55 -12.80 8.92
C LEU A 15 10.13 -13.43 7.58
N PRO A 16 9.13 -14.35 7.58
CA PRO A 16 8.54 -14.84 6.35
C PRO A 16 7.96 -13.69 5.52
N ILE A 17 8.09 -13.76 4.20
CA ILE A 17 7.38 -12.84 3.31
C ILE A 17 5.95 -13.36 3.18
N GLY A 18 5.05 -12.72 3.92
CA GLY A 18 3.65 -13.09 3.99
C GLY A 18 2.79 -12.47 2.89
N LYS A 19 1.54 -12.21 3.23
CA LYS A 19 0.57 -11.53 2.37
C LYS A 19 0.54 -10.03 2.68
N VAL A 20 -0.04 -9.26 1.76
CA VAL A 20 -0.36 -7.85 1.96
C VAL A 20 -1.87 -7.70 2.04
N VAL A 21 -2.41 -7.30 3.19
CA VAL A 21 -3.83 -6.98 3.33
C VAL A 21 -4.02 -5.49 3.11
N CYS A 22 -4.96 -5.11 2.27
CA CYS A 22 -5.17 -3.72 1.86
C CYS A 22 -6.60 -3.29 2.17
N VAL A 23 -6.79 -1.98 2.40
CA VAL A 23 -8.12 -1.38 2.53
C VAL A 23 -8.40 -0.39 1.40
N GLY A 24 -9.45 -0.66 0.63
CA GLY A 24 -9.96 0.27 -0.36
C GLY A 24 -10.83 1.36 0.28
N ARG A 25 -10.75 2.58 -0.28
CA ARG A 25 -11.63 3.71 0.07
C ARG A 25 -11.56 4.14 1.54
N ASN A 26 -10.38 4.04 2.16
CA ASN A 26 -10.21 4.48 3.55
C ASN A 26 -10.07 6.00 3.72
N TYR A 27 -10.18 6.79 2.63
CA TYR A 27 -10.11 8.26 2.66
C TYR A 27 -11.34 8.85 1.97
N ALA A 28 -12.05 9.76 2.65
CA ALA A 28 -13.29 10.33 2.13
C ALA A 28 -13.11 11.12 0.82
N ALA A 29 -12.00 11.85 0.68
CA ALA A 29 -11.69 12.62 -0.52
C ALA A 29 -11.43 11.71 -1.73
N HIS A 30 -10.69 10.62 -1.52
CA HIS A 30 -10.42 9.62 -2.56
C HIS A 30 -11.69 8.86 -2.97
N ALA A 31 -12.56 8.51 -2.01
CA ALA A 31 -13.85 7.89 -2.31
C ALA A 31 -14.71 8.79 -3.23
N ARG A 32 -14.72 10.11 -2.95
CA ARG A 32 -15.41 11.12 -3.75
C ARG A 32 -14.80 11.32 -5.15
N GLU A 33 -13.48 11.39 -5.25
CA GLU A 33 -12.73 11.53 -6.53
C GLU A 33 -13.14 10.45 -7.55
N LEU A 34 -13.37 9.23 -7.07
CA LEU A 34 -13.75 8.09 -7.91
C LEU A 34 -15.27 7.82 -7.95
N ASN A 35 -16.11 8.80 -7.56
CA ASN A 35 -17.57 8.72 -7.52
C ASN A 35 -18.11 7.46 -6.80
N ASN A 36 -17.40 6.99 -5.78
CA ASN A 36 -17.81 5.83 -5.00
C ASN A 36 -18.57 6.28 -3.75
N PRO A 37 -19.58 5.51 -3.30
CA PRO A 37 -20.16 5.74 -1.98
C PRO A 37 -19.10 5.49 -0.90
N VAL A 38 -19.14 6.29 0.17
CA VAL A 38 -18.37 6.02 1.38
C VAL A 38 -18.88 4.69 1.95
N PRO A 39 -18.00 3.68 2.09
CA PRO A 39 -18.45 2.37 2.54
C PRO A 39 -18.81 2.42 4.03
N THR A 40 -19.77 1.58 4.45
CA THR A 40 -20.18 1.45 5.85
C THR A 40 -19.25 0.56 6.68
N ALA A 41 -18.36 -0.17 6.02
CA ALA A 41 -17.30 -1.00 6.61
C ALA A 41 -16.07 -1.03 5.69
N PRO A 42 -14.86 -1.30 6.19
CA PRO A 42 -13.65 -1.38 5.37
C PRO A 42 -13.78 -2.37 4.20
N VAL A 43 -13.40 -1.93 2.99
CA VAL A 43 -13.37 -2.81 1.80
C VAL A 43 -12.00 -3.48 1.74
N LEU A 44 -11.92 -4.76 2.12
CA LEU A 44 -10.65 -5.48 2.18
C LEU A 44 -10.35 -6.25 0.90
N PHE A 45 -9.08 -6.27 0.50
CA PHE A 45 -8.53 -7.16 -0.52
C PHE A 45 -7.09 -7.53 -0.16
N ILE A 46 -6.52 -8.51 -0.87
CA ILE A 46 -5.19 -9.05 -0.56
C ILE A 46 -4.32 -9.06 -1.82
N LYS A 47 -3.03 -8.75 -1.65
CA LYS A 47 -1.98 -9.02 -2.64
C LYS A 47 -1.09 -10.17 -2.15
N PRO A 48 -0.69 -11.12 -3.02
CA PRO A 48 0.23 -12.19 -2.68
C PRO A 48 1.66 -11.66 -2.51
N SER A 49 2.56 -12.51 -2.00
CA SER A 49 3.97 -12.17 -1.83
C SER A 49 4.68 -11.83 -3.14
N THR A 50 4.21 -12.31 -4.30
CA THR A 50 4.79 -11.97 -5.62
C THR A 50 4.47 -10.54 -6.07
N SER A 51 3.48 -9.89 -5.47
CA SER A 51 3.24 -8.46 -5.69
C SER A 51 4.29 -7.58 -5.00
N LEU A 52 4.95 -8.07 -3.94
CA LEU A 52 5.94 -7.29 -3.22
C LEU A 52 7.22 -7.12 -4.04
N SER A 53 7.64 -5.87 -4.20
CA SER A 53 8.92 -5.51 -4.82
C SER A 53 9.60 -4.42 -3.99
N PRO A 54 10.94 -4.34 -3.96
CA PRO A 54 11.63 -3.20 -3.39
C PRO A 54 11.21 -1.92 -4.13
N MET A 55 10.87 -0.87 -3.38
CA MET A 55 10.65 0.46 -3.96
C MET A 55 11.96 1.15 -4.36
N ALA A 56 13.07 0.74 -3.72
CA ALA A 56 14.40 1.16 -4.12
C ALA A 56 14.76 0.63 -5.52
N ASP A 57 15.69 1.31 -6.19
CA ASP A 57 16.15 1.08 -7.57
C ASP A 57 15.17 1.60 -8.64
N SER A 58 14.05 0.91 -8.86
CA SER A 58 13.07 1.25 -9.88
C SER A 58 11.78 0.47 -9.71
N ILE A 59 10.66 1.05 -10.14
CA ILE A 59 9.36 0.38 -10.18
C ILE A 59 9.11 -0.12 -11.59
N THR A 60 8.80 -1.41 -11.73
CA THR A 60 8.38 -1.99 -13.00
C THR A 60 6.85 -2.09 -13.04
N ILE A 61 6.24 -1.54 -14.09
CA ILE A 61 4.80 -1.67 -14.36
C ILE A 61 4.56 -2.47 -15.64
N PRO A 62 3.45 -3.20 -15.75
CA PRO A 62 3.08 -3.87 -16.99
C PRO A 62 2.71 -2.83 -18.06
N SER A 63 3.16 -3.04 -19.30
CA SER A 63 2.76 -2.23 -20.46
C SER A 63 1.51 -2.79 -21.17
N VAL A 64 1.18 -4.04 -20.88
CA VAL A 64 -0.03 -4.72 -21.35
C VAL A 64 -1.06 -4.64 -20.24
N HIS A 65 -2.34 -4.41 -20.57
CA HIS A 65 -3.48 -4.19 -19.63
C HIS A 65 -3.85 -2.74 -19.26
N GLY A 66 -3.45 -1.76 -20.08
CA GLY A 66 -3.91 -0.37 -19.94
C GLY A 66 -3.10 0.43 -18.93
N GLU A 67 -3.66 1.53 -18.43
CA GLU A 67 -2.96 2.41 -17.50
C GLU A 67 -2.76 1.76 -16.11
N CYS A 68 -1.52 1.77 -15.63
CA CYS A 68 -1.20 1.48 -14.25
C CYS A 68 -1.19 2.79 -13.44
N HIS A 69 -1.99 2.85 -12.39
CA HIS A 69 -2.11 4.02 -11.52
C HIS A 69 -1.32 3.82 -10.23
N PHE A 70 -0.73 4.90 -9.72
CA PHE A 70 -0.16 4.94 -8.37
C PHE A 70 -1.26 5.22 -7.34
N GLU A 71 -1.12 4.57 -6.19
CA GLU A 71 -1.90 4.83 -4.98
C GLU A 71 -0.91 4.77 -3.81
N THR A 72 -0.44 5.92 -3.32
CA THR A 72 0.54 5.98 -2.23
C THR A 72 -0.13 5.73 -0.89
N GLU A 73 0.37 4.77 -0.11
CA GLU A 73 -0.22 4.37 1.16
C GLU A 73 0.83 4.21 2.25
N MET A 74 0.47 4.52 3.50
CA MET A 74 1.26 4.09 4.65
C MET A 74 1.10 2.57 4.82
N SER A 75 2.22 1.88 4.96
CA SER A 75 2.28 0.42 5.13
C SER A 75 2.74 0.05 6.54
N LEU A 76 2.13 -0.98 7.12
CA LEU A 76 2.45 -1.48 8.46
C LEU A 76 3.05 -2.88 8.34
N LEU A 77 4.24 -3.09 8.90
CA LEU A 77 4.83 -4.42 9.04
C LEU A 77 4.35 -5.05 10.34
N ILE A 78 3.73 -6.23 10.25
CA ILE A 78 3.25 -6.96 11.41
C ILE A 78 4.37 -7.81 12.01
N GLY A 79 4.63 -7.67 13.30
CA GLY A 79 5.64 -8.42 14.06
C GLY A 79 5.08 -9.51 14.95
N SER A 80 3.78 -9.50 15.25
CA SER A 80 3.11 -10.49 16.11
C SER A 80 1.81 -10.99 15.49
N ASN A 81 1.45 -12.23 15.79
CA ASN A 81 0.23 -12.84 15.28
C ASN A 81 -1.04 -12.09 15.78
N LEU A 82 -1.94 -11.72 14.88
CA LEU A 82 -3.26 -11.15 15.20
C LEU A 82 -4.39 -12.01 14.66
N LYS A 83 -5.34 -12.35 15.51
CA LYS A 83 -6.58 -13.06 15.15
C LYS A 83 -7.67 -12.72 16.16
N ASN A 84 -8.77 -12.13 15.70
CA ASN A 84 -9.83 -11.60 16.58
C ASN A 84 -9.24 -10.76 17.73
N CYS A 85 -8.28 -9.91 17.42
CA CYS A 85 -7.52 -9.19 18.43
C CYS A 85 -8.29 -7.97 18.97
N ASP A 86 -7.87 -7.49 20.12
CA ASP A 86 -8.30 -6.18 20.63
C ASP A 86 -7.39 -5.04 20.12
N LEU A 87 -7.78 -3.79 20.42
CA LEU A 87 -7.07 -2.59 19.97
C LEU A 87 -5.62 -2.53 20.49
N LYS A 88 -5.39 -3.00 21.72
CA LYS A 88 -4.07 -2.96 22.35
C LYS A 88 -3.15 -4.00 21.72
N GLU A 89 -3.65 -5.21 21.48
CA GLU A 89 -2.95 -6.24 20.73
C GLU A 89 -2.60 -5.77 19.32
N ALA A 90 -3.56 -5.16 18.61
CA ALA A 90 -3.35 -4.60 17.28
C ALA A 90 -2.20 -3.57 17.25
N GLN A 91 -2.22 -2.59 18.17
CA GLN A 91 -1.18 -1.56 18.26
C GLN A 91 0.19 -2.15 18.59
N ASN A 92 0.26 -3.10 19.52
CA ASN A 92 1.52 -3.72 19.94
C ASN A 92 2.13 -4.67 18.90
N ALA A 93 1.32 -5.15 17.95
CA ALA A 93 1.79 -6.07 16.91
C ALA A 93 2.50 -5.35 15.75
N ILE A 94 2.44 -4.02 15.66
CA ILE A 94 3.12 -3.27 14.60
C ILE A 94 4.61 -3.23 14.90
N LEU A 95 5.41 -3.83 14.03
CA LEU A 95 6.87 -3.85 14.15
C LEU A 95 7.50 -2.59 13.54
N GLY A 96 6.97 -2.15 12.40
CA GLY A 96 7.50 -1.01 11.68
C GLY A 96 6.49 -0.38 10.74
N VAL A 97 6.82 0.83 10.32
CA VAL A 97 6.00 1.67 9.43
C VAL A 97 6.82 2.00 8.19
N GLY A 98 6.17 1.94 7.04
CA GLY A 98 6.77 2.16 5.73
C GLY A 98 5.83 2.94 4.82
N LEU A 99 6.22 3.01 3.56
CA LEU A 99 5.42 3.54 2.47
C LEU A 99 5.39 2.52 1.33
N SER A 100 4.21 2.30 0.76
CA SER A 100 4.02 1.43 -0.39
C SER A 100 3.21 2.12 -1.48
N LEU A 101 3.32 1.60 -2.69
CA LEU A 101 2.43 1.90 -3.79
C LEU A 101 1.47 0.74 -4.00
N ASP A 102 0.17 0.98 -3.84
CA ASP A 102 -0.89 0.06 -4.28
C ASP A 102 -1.12 0.27 -5.79
N LEU A 103 -0.23 -0.31 -6.59
CA LEU A 103 -0.34 -0.20 -8.04
C LEU A 103 -1.61 -0.88 -8.55
N THR A 104 -2.30 -0.17 -9.44
CA THR A 104 -3.64 -0.57 -9.88
C THR A 104 -3.78 -0.45 -11.39
N LEU A 105 -4.19 -1.53 -12.05
CA LEU A 105 -4.63 -1.47 -13.44
C LEU A 105 -6.05 -0.89 -13.48
N ARG A 106 -6.14 0.43 -13.65
CA ARG A 106 -7.37 1.17 -13.32
C ARG A 106 -8.56 0.76 -14.18
N GLU A 107 -8.36 0.69 -15.49
CA GLU A 107 -9.41 0.31 -16.44
C GLU A 107 -9.92 -1.10 -16.15
N LEU A 108 -9.01 -2.05 -15.91
CA LEU A 108 -9.35 -3.42 -15.56
C LEU A 108 -10.11 -3.50 -14.22
N GLN A 109 -9.69 -2.72 -13.22
CA GLN A 109 -10.41 -2.66 -11.94
C GLN A 109 -11.84 -2.16 -12.14
N GLN A 110 -12.04 -1.14 -12.98
CA GLN A 110 -13.37 -0.62 -13.28
C GLN A 110 -14.25 -1.69 -13.96
N GLU A 111 -13.73 -2.37 -14.98
CA GLU A 111 -14.43 -3.47 -15.65
C GLU A 111 -14.85 -4.58 -14.67
N LEU A 112 -13.94 -4.97 -13.78
CA LEU A 112 -14.21 -6.01 -12.77
C LEU A 112 -15.28 -5.56 -11.78
N LYS A 113 -15.24 -4.29 -11.33
CA LYS A 113 -16.28 -3.71 -10.45
C LYS A 113 -17.65 -3.70 -11.10
N GLU A 114 -17.75 -3.28 -12.35
CA GLU A 114 -19.02 -3.22 -13.10
C GLU A 114 -19.65 -4.61 -13.27
N LYS A 115 -18.81 -5.65 -13.38
CA LYS A 115 -19.25 -7.05 -13.50
C LYS A 115 -19.42 -7.78 -12.17
N GLY A 116 -19.11 -7.14 -11.04
CA GLY A 116 -19.11 -7.79 -9.71
C GLY A 116 -18.07 -8.92 -9.57
N LEU A 117 -16.96 -8.81 -10.30
CA LEU A 117 -15.87 -9.79 -10.34
C LEU A 117 -14.74 -9.41 -9.36
N PRO A 118 -13.92 -10.40 -8.94
CA PRO A 118 -12.87 -10.16 -7.95
C PRO A 118 -11.69 -9.40 -8.59
N TRP A 119 -10.92 -8.68 -7.76
CA TRP A 119 -10.01 -7.61 -8.21
C TRP A 119 -8.56 -8.04 -8.43
N GLU A 120 -8.23 -9.31 -8.24
CA GLU A 120 -6.84 -9.81 -8.18
C GLU A 120 -6.07 -9.45 -9.45
N LYS A 121 -6.67 -9.58 -10.64
CA LYS A 121 -5.98 -9.20 -11.88
C LYS A 121 -5.58 -7.73 -11.92
N ALA A 122 -6.35 -6.84 -11.29
CA ALA A 122 -6.09 -5.41 -11.30
C ALA A 122 -5.26 -4.91 -10.11
N LYS A 123 -5.26 -5.65 -8.99
CA LYS A 123 -4.65 -5.24 -7.71
C LYS A 123 -3.52 -6.16 -7.25
N ALA A 124 -3.42 -7.39 -7.72
CA ALA A 124 -2.54 -8.43 -7.19
C ALA A 124 -1.59 -9.02 -8.25
N PHE A 125 -1.37 -8.31 -9.36
CA PHE A 125 -0.37 -8.70 -10.35
C PHE A 125 1.05 -8.64 -9.75
N ASP A 126 2.00 -9.28 -10.43
CA ASP A 126 3.39 -9.31 -9.96
C ASP A 126 3.99 -7.91 -9.90
N GLY A 127 4.70 -7.61 -8.81
CA GLY A 127 5.25 -6.28 -8.58
C GLY A 127 4.22 -5.18 -8.24
N ALA A 128 2.93 -5.50 -8.07
CA ALA A 128 1.88 -4.52 -7.79
C ALA A 128 1.96 -3.80 -6.42
N CYS A 129 2.96 -4.11 -5.59
CA CYS A 129 3.18 -3.54 -4.27
C CYS A 129 4.66 -3.14 -4.04
N PRO A 130 5.21 -2.16 -4.78
CA PRO A 130 6.50 -1.58 -4.45
C PRO A 130 6.46 -1.02 -3.03
N THR A 131 7.37 -1.48 -2.18
CA THR A 131 7.35 -1.20 -0.75
C THR A 131 8.72 -0.73 -0.29
N SER A 132 8.74 0.30 0.56
CA SER A 132 9.95 0.84 1.15
C SER A 132 10.57 -0.10 2.18
N ASP A 133 11.79 0.26 2.61
CA ASP A 133 12.25 -0.16 3.93
C ASP A 133 11.36 0.47 5.01
N PHE A 134 11.30 -0.16 6.18
CA PHE A 134 10.48 0.27 7.30
C PHE A 134 11.34 0.98 8.33
N ILE A 135 10.73 1.89 9.09
CA ILE A 135 11.28 2.39 10.35
C ILE A 135 10.62 1.64 11.51
N SER A 136 11.33 1.46 12.62
CA SER A 136 10.70 0.87 13.81
C SER A 136 9.56 1.75 14.34
N ILE A 137 8.51 1.12 14.86
CA ILE A 137 7.31 1.82 15.33
C ILE A 137 7.60 2.92 16.36
N GLY A 138 8.64 2.75 17.20
CA GLY A 138 9.06 3.74 18.19
C GLY A 138 9.55 5.07 17.61
N GLN A 139 9.93 5.10 16.33
CA GLN A 139 10.35 6.32 15.64
C GLN A 139 9.20 7.06 14.96
N CYS A 140 8.06 6.40 14.72
CA CYS A 140 7.00 6.96 13.88
C CYS A 140 6.13 8.01 14.60
N GLY A 141 6.09 8.01 15.94
CA GLY A 141 5.15 8.84 16.69
C GLY A 141 3.69 8.38 16.50
N ASP A 142 2.76 9.33 16.40
CA ASP A 142 1.33 9.02 16.23
C ASP A 142 0.99 8.66 14.78
N LEU A 143 0.59 7.40 14.55
CA LEU A 143 0.22 6.85 13.24
C LEU A 143 -0.94 7.60 12.57
N GLN A 144 -1.76 8.34 13.33
CA GLN A 144 -2.92 9.06 12.82
C GLN A 144 -2.64 10.53 12.47
N THR A 145 -1.36 10.93 12.42
CA THR A 145 -0.93 12.31 12.08
C THR A 145 0.18 12.37 11.03
N GLN A 146 0.39 11.28 10.29
CA GLN A 146 1.47 11.19 9.31
C GLN A 146 1.04 11.81 7.98
N GLN A 147 1.95 12.56 7.35
CA GLN A 147 1.70 13.14 6.04
C GLN A 147 2.18 12.18 4.94
N ILE A 148 1.33 11.91 3.95
CA ILE A 148 1.67 11.09 2.78
C ILE A 148 1.73 12.02 1.57
N VAL A 149 2.89 12.07 0.91
CA VAL A 149 3.09 12.88 -0.29
C VAL A 149 3.68 12.05 -1.41
N LEU A 150 3.15 12.24 -2.62
CA LEU A 150 3.78 11.79 -3.87
C LEU A 150 3.93 12.96 -4.82
N ASN A 151 5.14 13.13 -5.32
CA ASN A 151 5.50 14.02 -6.40
C ASN A 151 5.88 13.19 -7.63
N GLN A 152 5.34 13.54 -8.79
CA GLN A 152 5.62 12.93 -10.08
C GLN A 152 6.20 14.02 -10.99
N ASN A 153 7.43 13.84 -11.47
CA ASN A 153 8.10 14.74 -12.40
C ASN A 153 8.16 16.21 -11.94
N GLY A 154 8.25 16.46 -10.64
CA GLY A 154 8.30 17.80 -10.06
C GLY A 154 6.95 18.33 -9.58
N GLU A 155 5.84 17.68 -9.92
CA GLU A 155 4.50 18.09 -9.52
C GLU A 155 3.95 17.23 -8.38
N VAL A 156 3.41 17.87 -7.33
CA VAL A 156 2.72 17.16 -6.25
C VAL A 156 1.40 16.59 -6.81
N ARG A 157 1.26 15.26 -6.74
CA ARG A 157 0.05 14.55 -7.18
C ARG A 157 -0.81 14.12 -6.00
N GLN A 158 -0.20 13.59 -4.94
CA GLN A 158 -0.88 13.27 -3.68
C GLN A 158 -0.27 14.07 -2.54
N ASN A 159 -1.13 14.58 -1.67
CA ASN A 159 -0.77 15.21 -0.41
C ASN A 159 -1.94 15.03 0.56
N GLY A 160 -1.83 14.06 1.46
CA GLY A 160 -2.86 13.72 2.43
C GLY A 160 -2.29 13.47 3.81
N SER A 161 -3.17 13.42 4.81
CA SER A 161 -2.80 13.09 6.19
C SER A 161 -3.49 11.81 6.63
N THR A 162 -2.80 10.94 7.37
CA THR A 162 -3.43 9.75 7.96
C THR A 162 -4.55 10.11 8.93
N SER A 163 -4.63 11.34 9.43
CA SER A 163 -5.79 11.84 10.20
C SER A 163 -7.11 11.79 9.44
N ASP A 164 -7.05 11.75 8.10
CA ASP A 164 -8.22 11.73 7.22
C ASP A 164 -8.72 10.30 6.93
N MET A 165 -8.09 9.28 7.53
CA MET A 165 -8.56 7.90 7.43
C MET A 165 -9.95 7.75 8.07
N LEU A 166 -10.86 7.11 7.34
CA LEU A 166 -12.19 6.78 7.80
C LEU A 166 -12.17 5.70 8.88
N THR A 167 -11.29 4.72 8.73
CA THR A 167 -11.01 3.67 9.72
C THR A 167 -9.57 3.85 10.19
N PRO A 168 -9.37 4.32 11.45
CA PRO A 168 -8.05 4.48 12.05
C PRO A 168 -7.24 3.18 12.07
N VAL A 169 -5.91 3.28 12.17
CA VAL A 169 -5.00 2.13 12.05
C VAL A 169 -5.34 0.99 13.01
N GLY A 170 -5.57 1.30 14.29
CA GLY A 170 -5.89 0.30 15.30
C GLY A 170 -7.20 -0.44 15.01
N ASP A 171 -8.25 0.31 14.68
CA ASP A 171 -9.56 -0.25 14.34
C ASP A 171 -9.52 -1.07 13.04
N LEU A 172 -8.71 -0.63 12.08
CA LEU A 172 -8.51 -1.34 10.82
C LEU A 172 -7.87 -2.72 11.06
N LEU A 173 -6.82 -2.79 11.89
CA LEU A 173 -6.17 -4.05 12.24
C LEU A 173 -7.11 -4.99 13.01
N VAL A 174 -7.87 -4.45 13.97
CA VAL A 174 -8.92 -5.21 14.68
C VAL A 174 -9.92 -5.78 13.70
N TYR A 175 -10.44 -4.97 12.78
CA TYR A 175 -11.39 -5.39 11.76
C TYR A 175 -10.81 -6.47 10.83
N ILE A 176 -9.61 -6.26 10.30
CA ILE A 176 -8.91 -7.23 9.46
C ILE A 176 -8.76 -8.58 10.16
N SER A 177 -8.37 -8.57 11.45
CA SER A 177 -8.09 -9.78 12.22
C SER A 177 -9.30 -10.71 12.42
N GLN A 178 -10.52 -10.22 12.18
CA GLN A 178 -11.76 -11.00 12.23
C GLN A 178 -11.93 -11.90 11.01
N PHE A 179 -11.29 -11.54 9.89
CA PHE A 179 -11.38 -12.26 8.62
C PHE A 179 -10.10 -13.00 8.28
N PHE A 180 -8.96 -12.34 8.49
CA PHE A 180 -7.64 -12.85 8.13
C PHE A 180 -6.73 -12.81 9.34
N THR A 181 -6.21 -13.97 9.76
CA THR A 181 -5.09 -13.98 10.71
C THR A 181 -3.90 -13.27 10.07
N LEU A 182 -3.37 -12.24 10.74
CA LEU A 182 -2.13 -11.58 10.35
C LEU A 182 -0.97 -12.27 11.07
N LEU A 183 0.01 -12.73 10.30
CA LEU A 183 1.20 -13.40 10.79
C LEU A 183 2.38 -12.41 10.83
N PRO A 184 3.41 -12.66 11.67
CA PRO A 184 4.66 -11.92 11.58
C PRO A 184 5.23 -11.95 10.16
N GLY A 185 5.51 -10.79 9.59
CA GLY A 185 5.94 -10.60 8.19
C GLY A 185 4.82 -10.25 7.21
N ASP A 186 3.54 -10.34 7.61
CA ASP A 186 2.46 -9.75 6.82
C ASP A 186 2.55 -8.22 6.83
N ILE A 187 2.02 -7.61 5.76
CA ILE A 187 1.95 -6.16 5.61
C ILE A 187 0.48 -5.73 5.54
N VAL A 188 0.17 -4.57 6.10
CA VAL A 188 -1.13 -3.92 5.94
C VAL A 188 -0.96 -2.58 5.24
N LEU A 189 -1.66 -2.37 4.12
CA LEU A 189 -1.80 -1.06 3.48
C LEU A 189 -3.08 -0.37 3.96
N THR A 190 -2.98 0.92 4.24
CA THR A 190 -3.97 1.66 5.05
C THR A 190 -4.91 2.54 4.24
N GLY A 191 -4.86 2.44 2.90
CA GLY A 191 -5.62 3.24 1.96
C GLY A 191 -4.83 4.44 1.44
N THR A 192 -5.24 4.94 0.27
CA THR A 192 -4.60 6.08 -0.40
C THR A 192 -5.42 7.37 -0.26
N PRO A 193 -4.77 8.55 -0.10
CA PRO A 193 -5.43 9.84 -0.20
C PRO A 193 -5.80 10.18 -1.66
N ALA A 194 -6.55 11.27 -1.86
CA ALA A 194 -6.93 11.73 -3.21
C ALA A 194 -5.71 12.11 -4.07
N GLY A 195 -5.90 12.14 -5.39
CA GLY A 195 -4.87 12.51 -6.36
C GLY A 195 -4.17 11.32 -7.02
N VAL A 196 -4.84 10.16 -7.05
CA VAL A 196 -4.37 8.98 -7.79
C VAL A 196 -4.24 9.30 -9.27
N GLY A 197 -3.30 8.66 -9.96
CA GLY A 197 -3.09 8.95 -11.38
C GLY A 197 -2.21 7.95 -12.10
N PRO A 198 -2.14 8.05 -13.44
CA PRO A 198 -1.37 7.12 -14.26
C PRO A 198 0.13 7.30 -14.11
N LEU A 199 0.85 6.19 -14.23
CA LEU A 199 2.29 6.12 -14.38
C LEU A 199 2.67 5.83 -15.83
N LYS A 200 3.82 6.35 -16.26
CA LYS A 200 4.42 6.12 -17.57
C LYS A 200 5.88 5.74 -17.43
N ASP A 201 6.40 5.08 -18.47
CA ASP A 201 7.82 4.80 -18.60
C ASP A 201 8.64 6.10 -18.49
N GLY A 202 9.68 6.08 -17.65
CA GLY A 202 10.56 7.22 -17.38
C GLY A 202 10.04 8.23 -16.36
N ASP A 203 8.85 8.03 -15.77
CA ASP A 203 8.36 8.90 -14.70
C ASP A 203 9.28 8.84 -13.48
N ARG A 204 9.59 10.01 -12.92
CA ARG A 204 10.38 10.15 -11.70
C ARG A 204 9.45 10.45 -10.53
N LEU A 205 9.49 9.59 -9.53
CA LEU A 205 8.66 9.70 -8.34
C LEU A 205 9.50 10.09 -7.14
N ILE A 206 8.96 10.99 -6.32
CA ILE A 206 9.45 11.29 -4.98
C ILE A 206 8.29 11.06 -4.02
N LEU A 207 8.48 10.16 -3.06
CA LEU A 207 7.46 9.79 -2.10
C LEU A 207 7.96 10.06 -0.68
N SER A 208 7.08 10.49 0.21
CA SER A 208 7.44 10.68 1.61
C SER A 208 6.32 10.35 2.59
N LEU A 209 6.73 9.85 3.76
CA LEU A 209 5.90 9.73 4.96
C LEU A 209 6.46 10.70 6.00
N SER A 210 5.82 11.86 6.16
CA SER A 210 6.30 12.97 6.98
C SER A 210 7.79 13.23 6.72
N ASP A 211 8.55 13.58 7.76
CA ASP A 211 10.02 13.67 7.71
C ASP A 211 10.72 12.33 8.00
N LEU A 212 9.96 11.24 8.11
CA LEU A 212 10.44 9.94 8.56
C LEU A 212 11.02 9.10 7.41
N ILE A 213 10.35 9.14 6.26
CA ILE A 213 10.69 8.33 5.10
C ILE A 213 10.66 9.21 3.85
N HIS A 214 11.69 9.07 3.01
CA HIS A 214 11.78 9.76 1.73
C HIS A 214 12.42 8.85 0.69
N PHE A 215 11.72 8.58 -0.42
CA PHE A 215 12.20 7.75 -1.52
C PHE A 215 12.18 8.50 -2.84
N LYS A 216 13.19 8.20 -3.67
CA LYS A 216 13.23 8.60 -5.07
C LYS A 216 13.34 7.34 -5.91
N THR A 217 12.50 7.24 -6.92
CA THR A 217 12.47 6.08 -7.82
C THR A 217 12.08 6.51 -9.23
N GLU A 218 12.38 5.66 -10.20
CA GLU A 218 11.96 5.82 -11.59
C GLU A 218 11.03 4.68 -11.97
N VAL A 219 10.11 4.94 -12.89
CA VAL A 219 9.18 3.95 -13.43
C VAL A 219 9.72 3.40 -14.75
N HIS A 220 9.71 2.08 -14.88
CA HIS A 220 9.99 1.38 -16.13
C HIS A 220 8.82 0.48 -16.51
N THR A 221 8.60 0.32 -17.80
CA THR A 221 7.62 -0.60 -18.34
C THR A 221 8.26 -1.94 -18.68
N SER A 222 7.54 -3.03 -18.46
CA SER A 222 7.90 -4.35 -18.98
C SER A 222 6.89 -4.81 -20.03
N GLN A 223 7.39 -5.45 -21.09
CA GLN A 223 6.57 -6.14 -22.09
C GLN A 223 6.21 -7.57 -21.69
N ASP A 224 6.77 -8.05 -20.59
CA ASP A 224 6.41 -9.35 -20.05
C ASP A 224 4.95 -9.29 -19.61
N SER A 225 4.11 -10.04 -20.32
CA SER A 225 2.75 -10.28 -19.88
C SER A 225 2.83 -10.97 -18.52
N PRO A 226 2.04 -10.57 -17.49
CA PRO A 226 1.91 -11.41 -16.31
C PRO A 226 1.45 -12.79 -16.80
N ALA A 227 2.32 -13.78 -16.63
CA ALA A 227 2.16 -15.12 -17.16
C ALA A 227 0.98 -15.86 -16.49
#